data_AF-A0A3A5LJI8-F1
#
_entry.id   AF-A0A3A5LJI8-F1
#
_cell.length_a   1.000
_cell.length_b   1.000
_cell.length_c   1.000
_cell.angle_alpha   90.00
_cell.angle_beta   90.00
_cell.angle_gamma   90.00
#
_symmetry.space_group_name_H-M   'P 1'
#
loop_
_entity.id
_entity.type
_entity.pdbx_description
1 polymer ?
#
loop_
_entity_poly.entity_id
_entity_poly.type
_entity_poly.pdbx_seq_one_letter_code
_entity_poly.pdbx_strand_id
1 'polypeptide(L)'
;MFNALYHHFLAKQQQFNSDYQNATLEEVGKATKGILASQNAETLNQFHYDEAKQREHQIVRLLLNDLYCRKMPPAENEVDLEKWEGLEQDYTYLEERLLSTQVYFVGREDQKDDDYLEVVEDEVKNLDDYIRKTGLEGDIEPFIAEDPTRGEMGDFLRLMAAVKQNHLSAALVHSNYRVGHLERTYATLTEQFELKHGQLAHLMSQYDELKTQRENLEKSNTWVYKWGIQAACQQANRFQRLVLWAFNFFTSEPIQDSARRLQGEIGKAYTDTTEVSKKISSLGSEVNKLNQRCKEKGDDLNHAKKRQVEIAKIITPTGEAGAMLEETIPERPDDTLSSFRI
;
A
#
# COMPACT_ATOMS: atom_id res chain seq x y z
N MET A 1 -31.98 -13.21 25.24
CA MET A 1 -31.73 -13.38 23.77
C MET A 1 -30.25 -13.60 23.45
N PHE A 2 -29.36 -12.72 23.91
CA PHE A 2 -27.92 -12.79 23.60
C PHE A 2 -27.24 -14.09 24.02
N ASN A 3 -27.67 -14.73 25.12
CA ASN A 3 -27.16 -16.05 25.51
C ASN A 3 -27.36 -17.11 24.42
N ALA A 4 -28.52 -17.10 23.75
CA ALA A 4 -28.80 -18.03 22.66
C ALA A 4 -27.91 -17.75 21.44
N LEU A 5 -27.70 -16.47 21.11
CA LEU A 5 -26.78 -16.07 20.03
C LEU A 5 -25.32 -16.41 20.34
N TYR A 6 -24.90 -16.26 21.60
CA TYR A 6 -23.56 -16.65 22.06
C TYR A 6 -23.33 -18.16 21.90
N HIS A 7 -24.25 -18.98 22.40
CA HIS A 7 -24.16 -20.43 22.20
C HIS A 7 -24.26 -20.83 20.72
N HIS A 8 -25.08 -20.14 19.92
CA HIS A 8 -25.14 -20.36 18.48
C HIS A 8 -23.80 -20.05 17.81
N PHE A 9 -23.18 -18.91 18.15
CA PHE A 9 -21.87 -18.49 17.65
C PHE A 9 -20.80 -19.56 17.94
N LEU A 10 -20.68 -19.97 19.21
CA LEU A 10 -19.71 -20.99 19.61
C LEU A 10 -19.98 -22.34 18.95
N ALA A 11 -21.24 -22.78 18.90
CA ALA A 11 -21.62 -24.04 18.28
C ALA A 11 -21.31 -24.05 16.78
N LYS A 12 -21.56 -22.94 16.07
CA LYS A 12 -21.25 -22.82 14.64
C LYS A 12 -19.75 -22.74 14.38
N GLN A 13 -19.01 -22.05 15.22
CA GLN A 13 -17.55 -22.01 15.12
C GLN A 13 -16.95 -23.42 15.28
N GLN A 14 -17.38 -24.17 16.29
CA GLN A 14 -16.96 -25.57 16.50
C GLN A 14 -17.39 -26.48 15.36
N GLN A 15 -18.65 -26.36 14.92
CA GLN A 15 -19.18 -27.12 13.80
C GLN A 15 -18.36 -26.88 12.53
N PHE A 16 -18.09 -25.63 12.15
CA PHE A 16 -17.34 -25.32 10.93
C PHE A 16 -15.88 -25.73 11.01
N ASN A 17 -15.25 -25.61 12.18
CA ASN A 17 -13.90 -26.13 12.39
C ASN A 17 -13.83 -27.64 12.16
N SER A 18 -14.87 -28.39 12.52
CA SER A 18 -14.98 -29.83 12.27
C SER A 18 -15.33 -30.13 10.81
N ASP A 19 -16.45 -29.60 10.31
CA ASP A 19 -17.01 -29.91 8.98
C ASP A 19 -16.05 -29.53 7.84
N TYR A 20 -15.28 -28.45 8.02
CA TYR A 20 -14.37 -27.93 7.01
C TYR A 20 -12.90 -28.10 7.35
N GLN A 21 -12.54 -28.92 8.35
CA GLN A 21 -11.14 -29.16 8.74
C GLN A 21 -10.27 -29.48 7.50
N ASN A 22 -10.73 -30.42 6.68
CA ASN A 22 -10.05 -30.88 5.47
C ASN A 22 -10.62 -30.31 4.17
N ALA A 23 -11.56 -29.35 4.26
CA ALA A 23 -12.16 -28.75 3.07
C ALA A 23 -11.19 -27.80 2.37
N THR A 24 -11.30 -27.78 1.05
CA THR A 24 -10.62 -26.85 0.15
C THR A 24 -11.21 -25.44 0.25
N LEU A 25 -10.42 -24.44 -0.18
CA LEU A 25 -10.87 -23.04 -0.22
C LEU A 25 -12.13 -22.86 -1.08
N GLU A 26 -12.26 -23.61 -2.19
CA GLU A 26 -13.45 -23.57 -3.05
C GLU A 26 -14.71 -24.11 -2.36
N GLU A 27 -14.59 -25.16 -1.55
CA GLU A 27 -15.72 -25.74 -0.83
C GLU A 27 -16.24 -24.77 0.23
N VAL A 28 -15.35 -24.11 0.97
CA VAL A 28 -15.73 -23.07 1.92
C VAL A 28 -16.36 -21.87 1.18
N GLY A 29 -15.76 -21.45 0.06
CA GLY A 29 -16.32 -20.36 -0.76
C GLY A 29 -17.70 -20.66 -1.34
N LYS A 30 -17.98 -21.92 -1.70
CA LYS A 30 -19.33 -22.37 -2.11
C LYS A 30 -20.32 -22.32 -0.95
N ALA A 31 -19.89 -22.75 0.24
CA ALA A 31 -20.72 -22.70 1.45
C ALA A 31 -21.11 -21.25 1.79
N THR A 32 -20.15 -20.32 1.77
CA THR A 32 -20.40 -18.88 1.98
C THR A 32 -21.43 -18.34 1.00
N LYS A 33 -21.30 -18.65 -0.30
CA LYS A 33 -22.26 -18.23 -1.33
C LYS A 33 -23.65 -18.84 -1.12
N GLY A 34 -23.72 -20.10 -0.67
CA GLY A 34 -24.96 -20.79 -0.33
C GLY A 34 -25.73 -20.15 0.82
N ILE A 35 -25.02 -19.70 1.86
CA ILE A 35 -25.61 -18.96 2.98
C ILE A 35 -26.09 -17.58 2.52
N LEU A 36 -25.30 -16.85 1.73
CA LEU A 36 -25.71 -15.55 1.19
C LEU A 36 -26.99 -15.65 0.33
N ALA A 37 -27.08 -16.69 -0.50
CA ALA A 37 -28.26 -16.95 -1.32
C ALA A 37 -29.49 -17.28 -0.46
N SER A 38 -29.32 -18.09 0.58
CA SER A 38 -30.38 -18.41 1.56
C SER A 38 -30.84 -17.16 2.31
N GLN A 39 -29.90 -16.33 2.77
CA GLN A 39 -30.20 -15.09 3.46
C GLN A 39 -31.01 -14.12 2.57
N ASN A 40 -30.58 -13.95 1.31
CA ASN A 40 -31.27 -13.10 0.33
C ASN A 40 -32.68 -13.60 -0.01
N ALA A 41 -32.87 -14.93 -0.09
CA ALA A 41 -34.18 -15.51 -0.35
C ALA A 41 -35.15 -15.24 0.82
N GLU A 42 -34.65 -15.24 2.07
CA GLU A 42 -35.46 -14.91 3.24
C GLU A 42 -35.78 -13.40 3.34
N THR A 43 -34.83 -12.49 3.05
CA THR A 43 -35.09 -11.04 3.08
C THR A 43 -36.07 -10.57 2.00
N LEU A 44 -36.08 -11.22 0.83
CA LEU A 44 -37.02 -10.90 -0.25
C LEU A 44 -38.45 -11.38 0.04
N ASN A 45 -38.64 -12.25 1.03
CA ASN A 45 -39.94 -12.78 1.38
C ASN A 45 -40.61 -11.90 2.46
N GLN A 46 -41.26 -10.81 2.02
CA GLN A 46 -41.83 -9.75 2.88
C GLN A 46 -42.79 -10.21 3.99
N PHE A 47 -43.32 -11.44 3.92
CA PHE A 47 -44.27 -11.99 4.87
C PHE A 47 -43.64 -12.79 6.03
N HIS A 48 -42.31 -13.02 6.01
CA HIS A 48 -41.60 -13.87 6.98
C HIS A 48 -40.26 -13.29 7.46
N TYR A 49 -40.15 -11.96 7.58
CA TYR A 49 -38.95 -11.35 8.16
C TYR A 49 -38.83 -11.69 9.65
N ASP A 50 -37.84 -12.52 9.99
CA ASP A 50 -37.49 -12.90 11.35
C ASP A 50 -36.11 -12.33 11.70
N GLU A 51 -36.11 -11.34 12.59
CA GLU A 51 -34.91 -10.61 12.97
C GLU A 51 -33.89 -11.49 13.70
N ALA A 52 -34.33 -12.48 14.48
CA ALA A 52 -33.44 -13.41 15.16
C ALA A 52 -32.71 -14.31 14.16
N LYS A 53 -33.43 -14.85 13.17
CA LYS A 53 -32.82 -15.64 12.08
C LYS A 53 -31.84 -14.84 11.23
N GLN A 54 -32.15 -13.57 10.95
CA GLN A 54 -31.22 -12.71 10.21
C GLN A 54 -29.88 -12.53 10.95
N ARG A 55 -29.91 -12.43 12.29
CA ARG A 55 -28.69 -12.34 13.10
C ARG A 55 -27.91 -13.67 13.10
N GLU A 56 -28.59 -14.81 13.16
CA GLU A 56 -27.95 -16.11 13.02
C GLU A 56 -27.27 -16.27 11.65
N HIS A 57 -27.93 -15.87 10.55
CA HIS A 57 -27.33 -15.88 9.22
C HIS A 57 -26.10 -14.97 9.11
N GLN A 58 -26.14 -13.79 9.73
CA GLN A 58 -24.98 -12.89 9.77
C GLN A 58 -23.79 -13.51 10.51
N ILE A 59 -24.02 -14.12 11.68
CA ILE A 59 -23.00 -14.84 12.44
C ILE A 59 -22.42 -16.00 11.61
N VAL A 60 -23.28 -16.80 10.98
CA VAL A 60 -22.85 -17.93 10.15
C VAL A 60 -22.00 -17.44 8.97
N ARG A 61 -22.43 -16.39 8.27
CA ARG A 61 -21.69 -15.81 7.15
C ARG A 61 -20.33 -15.29 7.60
N LEU A 62 -20.28 -14.55 8.72
CA LEU A 62 -19.03 -14.04 9.28
C LEU A 62 -18.05 -15.16 9.59
N LEU A 63 -18.51 -16.22 10.27
CA LEU A 63 -17.66 -17.36 10.64
C LEU A 63 -17.15 -18.13 9.40
N LEU A 64 -17.96 -18.26 8.35
CA LEU A 64 -17.52 -18.86 7.08
C LEU A 64 -16.52 -17.98 6.34
N ASN A 65 -16.70 -16.64 6.35
CA ASN A 65 -15.74 -15.69 5.81
C ASN A 65 -14.42 -15.74 6.57
N ASP A 66 -14.47 -15.78 7.90
CA ASP A 66 -13.30 -15.93 8.77
C ASP A 66 -12.53 -17.22 8.47
N LEU A 67 -13.25 -18.35 8.39
CA LEU A 67 -12.66 -19.63 8.03
C LEU A 67 -12.07 -19.62 6.62
N TYR A 68 -12.75 -19.00 5.66
CA TYR A 68 -12.25 -18.85 4.30
C TYR A 68 -10.92 -18.09 4.31
N CYS A 69 -10.86 -16.95 5.00
CA CYS A 69 -9.65 -16.14 5.12
C CYS A 69 -8.50 -16.90 5.79
N ARG A 70 -8.77 -17.60 6.89
CA ARG A 70 -7.76 -18.41 7.61
C ARG A 70 -7.23 -19.59 6.78
N LYS A 71 -8.00 -20.10 5.81
CA LYS A 71 -7.57 -21.15 4.87
C LYS A 71 -6.87 -20.62 3.64
N MET A 72 -6.93 -19.31 3.36
CA MET A 72 -6.16 -18.74 2.27
C MET A 72 -4.66 -18.89 2.56
N PRO A 73 -3.82 -19.05 1.52
CA PRO A 73 -2.39 -18.90 1.70
C PRO A 73 -2.06 -17.48 2.22
N PRO A 74 -0.85 -17.26 2.76
CA PRO A 74 -0.41 -15.93 3.15
C PRO A 74 -0.68 -14.92 2.04
N ALA A 75 -1.29 -13.78 2.37
CA ALA A 75 -1.71 -12.84 1.33
C ALA A 75 -0.48 -12.22 0.63
N GLU A 76 -0.33 -12.53 -0.65
CA GLU A 76 0.79 -12.06 -1.47
C GLU A 76 0.40 -10.87 -2.36
N ASN A 77 -0.88 -10.69 -2.62
CA ASN A 77 -1.43 -9.71 -3.56
C ASN A 77 -2.53 -8.85 -2.92
N GLU A 78 -2.90 -7.75 -3.60
CA GLU A 78 -3.94 -6.83 -3.12
C GLU A 78 -5.31 -7.49 -2.97
N VAL A 79 -5.67 -8.43 -3.85
CA VAL A 79 -6.98 -9.11 -3.81
C VAL A 79 -7.16 -9.93 -2.53
N ASP A 80 -6.11 -10.60 -2.08
CA ASP A 80 -6.16 -11.39 -0.85
C ASP A 80 -6.16 -10.49 0.39
N LEU A 81 -5.49 -9.34 0.33
CA LEU A 81 -5.58 -8.31 1.38
C LEU A 81 -6.97 -7.70 1.47
N GLU A 82 -7.62 -7.40 0.35
CA GLU A 82 -8.99 -6.88 0.30
C GLU A 82 -10.01 -7.83 0.97
N LYS A 83 -9.81 -9.15 0.86
CA LYS A 83 -10.68 -10.12 1.54
C LYS A 83 -10.50 -10.09 3.06
N TRP A 84 -9.26 -9.94 3.53
CA TRP A 84 -8.98 -9.76 4.95
C TRP A 84 -9.51 -8.42 5.48
N GLU A 85 -9.38 -7.35 4.70
CA GLU A 85 -10.00 -6.05 5.01
C GLU A 85 -11.53 -6.15 5.06
N GLY A 86 -12.15 -6.84 4.09
CA GLY A 86 -13.59 -7.09 4.09
C GLY A 86 -14.05 -7.91 5.30
N LEU A 87 -13.24 -8.86 5.78
CA LEU A 87 -13.54 -9.61 6.99
C LEU A 87 -13.51 -8.73 8.25
N GLU A 88 -12.52 -7.84 8.38
CA GLU A 88 -12.50 -6.87 9.48
C GLU A 88 -13.74 -5.96 9.46
N GLN A 89 -14.13 -5.47 8.27
CA GLN A 89 -15.35 -4.67 8.12
C GLN A 89 -16.60 -5.45 8.49
N ASP A 90 -16.69 -6.73 8.12
CA ASP A 90 -17.79 -7.61 8.51
C ASP A 90 -17.84 -7.79 10.06
N TYR A 91 -16.70 -7.87 10.74
CA TYR A 91 -16.62 -7.89 12.21
C TYR A 91 -17.08 -6.57 12.83
N THR A 92 -16.55 -5.42 12.37
CA THR A 92 -16.97 -4.08 12.83
C THR A 92 -18.49 -3.90 12.68
N TYR A 93 -19.04 -4.30 11.53
CA TYR A 93 -20.47 -4.24 11.28
C TYR A 93 -21.27 -5.10 12.27
N LEU A 94 -20.78 -6.30 12.61
CA LEU A 94 -21.45 -7.14 13.60
C LEU A 94 -21.39 -6.50 15.00
N GLU A 95 -20.25 -5.93 15.41
CA GLU A 95 -20.12 -5.23 16.69
C GLU A 95 -21.13 -4.07 16.80
N GLU A 96 -21.19 -3.18 15.80
CA GLU A 96 -22.15 -2.07 15.74
C GLU A 96 -23.61 -2.56 15.78
N ARG A 97 -23.89 -3.68 15.10
CA ARG A 97 -25.24 -4.27 15.06
C ARG A 97 -25.62 -4.92 16.38
N LEU A 98 -24.68 -5.54 17.09
CA LEU A 98 -24.90 -6.07 18.43
C LEU A 98 -25.14 -4.93 19.44
N LEU A 99 -24.35 -3.86 19.38
CA LEU A 99 -24.52 -2.65 20.20
C LEU A 99 -25.90 -2.04 20.02
N SER A 100 -26.26 -1.71 18.77
CA SER A 100 -27.58 -1.15 18.46
C SER A 100 -28.70 -2.09 18.91
N THR A 101 -28.56 -3.41 18.73
CA THR A 101 -29.54 -4.38 19.19
C THR A 101 -29.73 -4.33 20.71
N GLN A 102 -28.65 -4.23 21.49
CA GLN A 102 -28.73 -4.13 22.95
C GLN A 102 -29.46 -2.85 23.38
N VAL A 103 -29.14 -1.72 22.76
CA VAL A 103 -29.79 -0.43 23.02
C VAL A 103 -31.29 -0.47 22.68
N TYR A 104 -31.64 -0.98 21.49
CA TYR A 104 -33.04 -1.05 21.03
C TYR A 104 -33.89 -2.08 21.80
N PHE A 105 -33.30 -3.17 22.29
CA PHE A 105 -34.04 -4.21 23.02
C PHE A 105 -34.54 -3.70 24.37
N VAL A 106 -33.74 -2.88 25.06
CA VAL A 106 -34.07 -2.36 26.40
C VAL A 106 -34.95 -1.11 26.34
N GLY A 107 -34.80 -0.26 25.32
CA GLY A 107 -35.66 0.91 25.09
C GLY A 107 -37.15 0.59 24.83
N ARG A 108 -37.53 -0.70 24.70
CA ARG A 108 -38.93 -1.13 24.63
C ARG A 108 -39.60 -1.34 25.99
N GLU A 109 -38.84 -1.49 27.09
CA GLU A 109 -39.40 -1.97 28.35
C GLU A 109 -39.64 -0.88 29.43
N ASP A 110 -38.85 0.19 29.54
CA ASP A 110 -39.19 1.39 30.34
C ASP A 110 -38.01 2.41 30.36
N GLN A 111 -38.31 3.71 30.29
CA GLN A 111 -37.47 4.90 30.58
C GLN A 111 -36.46 5.45 29.53
N LYS A 112 -36.29 6.79 29.63
CA LYS A 112 -35.51 7.74 28.83
C LYS A 112 -34.32 7.15 28.06
N ASP A 113 -34.44 7.13 26.74
CA ASP A 113 -33.50 6.54 25.78
C ASP A 113 -32.03 7.01 25.90
N ASP A 114 -31.79 8.24 26.35
CA ASP A 114 -30.43 8.82 26.38
C ASP A 114 -29.56 8.27 27.53
N ASP A 115 -30.15 7.91 28.69
CA ASP A 115 -29.37 7.46 29.86
C ASP A 115 -28.91 6.00 29.71
N TYR A 116 -29.61 5.16 28.92
CA TYR A 116 -29.26 3.75 28.77
C TYR A 116 -28.19 3.49 27.71
N LEU A 117 -28.18 4.29 26.63
CA LEU A 117 -27.12 4.22 25.62
C LEU A 117 -25.74 4.46 26.27
N GLU A 118 -25.64 5.47 27.13
CA GLU A 118 -24.40 5.79 27.87
C GLU A 118 -23.92 4.61 28.73
N VAL A 119 -24.85 3.90 29.39
CA VAL A 119 -24.53 2.70 30.18
C VAL A 119 -24.01 1.56 29.30
N VAL A 120 -24.63 1.30 28.15
CA VAL A 120 -24.17 0.24 27.21
C VAL A 120 -22.79 0.57 26.68
N GLU A 121 -22.56 1.83 26.27
CA GLU A 121 -21.28 2.30 25.75
C GLU A 121 -20.17 2.23 26.83
N ASP A 122 -20.46 2.59 28.07
CA ASP A 122 -19.53 2.48 29.19
C ASP A 122 -19.17 1.02 29.51
N GLU A 123 -20.14 0.10 29.51
CA GLU A 123 -19.87 -1.33 29.70
C GLU A 123 -19.01 -1.92 28.57
N VAL A 124 -19.25 -1.50 27.33
CA VAL A 124 -18.46 -1.94 26.17
C VAL A 124 -17.05 -1.35 26.22
N LYS A 125 -16.90 -0.12 26.66
CA LYS A 125 -15.60 0.51 26.90
C LYS A 125 -14.82 -0.19 28.02
N ASN A 126 -15.51 -0.56 29.10
CA ASN A 126 -14.92 -1.36 30.19
C ASN A 126 -14.47 -2.73 29.68
N LEU A 127 -15.25 -3.35 28.78
CA LEU A 127 -14.87 -4.57 28.09
C LEU A 127 -13.65 -4.38 27.18
N ASP A 128 -13.60 -3.30 26.39
CA ASP A 128 -12.44 -2.99 25.54
C ASP A 128 -11.16 -2.81 26.39
N ASP A 129 -11.26 -2.13 27.53
CA ASP A 129 -10.16 -1.98 28.48
C ASP A 129 -9.77 -3.30 29.16
N TYR A 130 -10.75 -4.18 29.40
CA TYR A 130 -10.48 -5.54 29.88
C TYR A 130 -9.71 -6.35 28.83
N ILE A 131 -10.18 -6.38 27.58
CA ILE A 131 -9.52 -7.08 26.47
C ILE A 131 -8.11 -6.54 26.24
N ARG A 132 -7.88 -5.22 26.36
CA ARG A 132 -6.52 -4.65 26.30
C ARG A 132 -5.60 -5.14 27.41
N LYS A 133 -6.14 -5.48 28.58
CA LYS A 133 -5.35 -5.99 29.72
C LYS A 133 -5.07 -7.49 29.60
N THR A 134 -6.01 -8.26 29.08
CA THR A 134 -5.95 -9.73 29.07
C THR A 134 -5.57 -10.33 27.71
N GLY A 135 -5.64 -9.54 26.63
CA GLY A 135 -5.32 -9.97 25.28
C GLY A 135 -6.34 -10.95 24.70
N LEU A 136 -5.89 -11.77 23.74
CA LEU A 136 -6.73 -12.78 23.09
C LEU A 136 -7.04 -14.01 23.97
N GLU A 137 -6.25 -14.24 25.02
CA GLU A 137 -6.39 -15.40 25.91
C GLU A 137 -7.25 -15.09 27.15
N GLY A 138 -7.74 -13.86 27.27
CA GLY A 138 -8.58 -13.44 28.38
C GLY A 138 -9.91 -14.18 28.42
N ASP A 139 -10.17 -14.89 29.52
CA ASP A 139 -11.52 -15.37 29.84
C ASP A 139 -12.37 -14.18 30.30
N ILE A 140 -13.58 -14.02 29.76
CA ILE A 140 -14.48 -12.93 30.13
C ILE A 140 -15.26 -13.21 31.42
N GLU A 141 -15.37 -14.47 31.85
CA GLU A 141 -16.18 -14.81 33.03
C GLU A 141 -15.73 -14.09 34.32
N PRO A 142 -14.43 -13.90 34.62
CA PRO A 142 -13.99 -13.07 35.74
C PRO A 142 -14.50 -11.63 35.65
N PHE A 143 -14.44 -11.01 34.46
CA PHE A 143 -14.95 -9.66 34.25
C PHE A 143 -16.45 -9.61 34.54
N ILE A 144 -17.25 -10.54 33.99
CA ILE A 144 -18.70 -10.56 34.23
C ILE A 144 -19.03 -10.80 35.70
N ALA A 145 -18.29 -11.66 36.38
CA ALA A 145 -18.49 -11.98 37.80
C ALA A 145 -18.20 -10.82 38.76
N GLU A 146 -17.46 -9.79 38.34
CA GLU A 146 -17.20 -8.58 39.13
C GLU A 146 -18.49 -7.80 39.46
N ASP A 147 -19.50 -7.89 38.60
CA ASP A 147 -20.81 -7.28 38.85
C ASP A 147 -21.96 -8.28 38.61
N PRO A 148 -22.49 -8.90 39.67
CA PRO A 148 -23.59 -9.86 39.56
C PRO A 148 -24.92 -9.23 39.11
N THR A 149 -25.02 -7.89 39.03
CA THR A 149 -26.20 -7.19 38.48
C THR A 149 -26.22 -7.16 36.96
N ARG A 150 -25.14 -7.58 36.29
CA ARG A 150 -25.03 -7.57 34.82
C ARG A 150 -26.07 -8.43 34.10
N GLY A 151 -26.75 -9.40 34.73
CA GLY A 151 -27.94 -10.06 34.15
C GLY A 151 -27.85 -10.34 32.64
N GLU A 152 -28.79 -9.81 31.85
CA GLU A 152 -28.80 -9.91 30.38
C GLU A 152 -27.67 -9.11 29.68
N MET A 153 -27.17 -8.04 30.29
CA MET A 153 -25.99 -7.31 29.81
C MET A 153 -24.75 -8.21 29.82
N GLY A 154 -24.62 -9.08 30.82
CA GLY A 154 -23.53 -10.07 30.89
C GLY A 154 -23.54 -11.00 29.67
N ASP A 155 -24.71 -11.47 29.24
CA ASP A 155 -24.84 -12.32 28.05
C ASP A 155 -24.50 -11.59 26.74
N PHE A 156 -24.86 -10.30 26.65
CA PHE A 156 -24.43 -9.44 25.55
C PHE A 156 -22.90 -9.27 25.54
N LEU A 157 -22.29 -8.96 26.68
CA LEU A 157 -20.85 -8.78 26.83
C LEU A 157 -20.07 -10.05 26.48
N ARG A 158 -20.58 -11.25 26.82
CA ARG A 158 -20.00 -12.54 26.38
C ARG A 158 -19.88 -12.65 24.87
N LEU A 159 -20.99 -12.41 24.17
CA LEU A 159 -21.01 -12.47 22.71
C LEU A 159 -20.12 -11.39 22.10
N MET A 160 -20.22 -10.15 22.60
CA MET A 160 -19.41 -9.03 22.14
C MET A 160 -17.91 -9.33 22.28
N ALA A 161 -17.50 -9.89 23.40
CA ALA A 161 -16.09 -10.24 23.63
C ALA A 161 -15.59 -11.34 22.69
N ALA A 162 -16.37 -12.40 22.49
CA ALA A 162 -16.00 -13.45 21.54
C ALA A 162 -15.86 -12.92 20.10
N VAL A 163 -16.75 -12.02 19.68
CA VAL A 163 -16.67 -11.34 18.39
C VAL A 163 -15.43 -10.43 18.32
N LYS A 164 -15.19 -9.59 19.34
CA LYS A 164 -14.03 -8.70 19.42
C LYS A 164 -12.69 -9.45 19.44
N GLN A 165 -12.59 -10.57 20.15
CA GLN A 165 -11.39 -11.40 20.16
C GLN A 165 -11.10 -11.98 18.77
N ASN A 166 -12.12 -12.52 18.09
CA ASN A 166 -11.97 -13.00 16.73
C ASN A 166 -11.61 -11.88 15.74
N HIS A 167 -12.21 -10.70 15.91
CA HIS A 167 -11.90 -9.50 15.13
C HIS A 167 -10.44 -9.09 15.32
N LEU A 168 -9.95 -8.97 16.56
CA LEU A 168 -8.55 -8.64 16.85
C LEU A 168 -7.59 -9.68 16.27
N SER A 169 -7.94 -10.98 16.34
CA SER A 169 -7.17 -12.04 15.71
C SER A 169 -7.08 -11.86 14.19
N ALA A 170 -8.21 -11.60 13.52
CA ALA A 170 -8.23 -11.36 12.09
C ALA A 170 -7.46 -10.09 11.71
N ALA A 171 -7.61 -9.03 12.50
CA ALA A 171 -6.95 -7.75 12.28
C ALA A 171 -5.42 -7.84 12.41
N LEU A 172 -4.93 -8.64 13.36
CA LEU A 172 -3.49 -8.91 13.49
C LEU A 172 -2.95 -9.63 12.26
N VAL A 173 -3.64 -10.67 11.79
CA VAL A 173 -3.23 -11.43 10.60
C VAL A 173 -3.22 -10.53 9.36
N HIS A 174 -4.30 -9.77 9.13
CA HIS A 174 -4.38 -8.83 8.04
C HIS A 174 -3.25 -7.78 8.10
N SER A 175 -3.03 -7.19 9.27
CA SER A 175 -1.98 -6.18 9.45
C SER A 175 -0.59 -6.75 9.17
N ASN A 176 -0.29 -7.97 9.64
CA ASN A 176 0.96 -8.65 9.35
C ASN A 176 1.15 -8.87 7.84
N TYR A 177 0.12 -9.34 7.13
CA TYR A 177 0.20 -9.53 5.70
C TYR A 177 0.32 -8.21 4.93
N ARG A 178 -0.40 -7.16 5.36
CA ARG A 178 -0.32 -5.83 4.75
C ARG A 178 1.09 -5.25 4.88
N VAL A 179 1.70 -5.35 6.06
CA VAL A 179 3.09 -4.92 6.28
C VAL A 179 4.03 -5.71 5.38
N GLY A 180 3.97 -7.04 5.39
CA GLY A 180 4.85 -7.88 4.57
C GLY A 180 4.71 -7.62 3.06
N HIS A 181 3.50 -7.38 2.56
CA HIS A 181 3.27 -7.02 1.16
C HIS A 181 3.86 -5.64 0.81
N LEU A 182 3.65 -4.64 1.68
CA LEU A 182 4.17 -3.29 1.48
C LEU A 182 5.70 -3.23 1.56
N GLU A 183 6.32 -4.00 2.46
CA GLU A 183 7.79 -4.09 2.55
C GLU A 183 8.41 -4.62 1.25
N ARG A 184 7.88 -5.71 0.70
CA ARG A 184 8.36 -6.28 -0.58
C ARG A 184 8.14 -5.31 -1.74
N THR A 185 6.98 -4.67 -1.78
CA THR A 185 6.64 -3.69 -2.83
C THR A 185 7.57 -2.48 -2.76
N TYR A 186 7.79 -1.95 -1.56
CA TYR A 186 8.69 -0.82 -1.33
C TYR A 186 10.14 -1.16 -1.67
N ALA A 187 10.63 -2.34 -1.29
CA ALA A 187 11.96 -2.82 -1.66
C ALA A 187 12.12 -2.91 -3.18
N THR A 188 11.15 -3.53 -3.87
CA THR A 188 11.17 -3.65 -5.35
C THR A 188 11.17 -2.28 -6.03
N LEU A 189 10.36 -1.33 -5.54
CA LEU A 189 10.33 0.03 -6.08
C LEU A 189 11.64 0.78 -5.83
N THR A 190 12.27 0.56 -4.67
CA THR A 190 13.54 1.18 -4.30
C THR A 190 14.66 0.66 -5.21
N GLU A 191 14.76 -0.65 -5.44
CA GLU A 191 15.72 -1.24 -6.38
C GLU A 191 15.53 -0.68 -7.81
N GLN A 192 14.27 -0.58 -8.28
CA GLN A 192 13.98 0.01 -9.59
C GLN A 192 14.37 1.48 -9.67
N PHE A 193 14.11 2.24 -8.60
CA PHE A 193 14.49 3.64 -8.50
C PHE A 193 16.02 3.80 -8.55
N GLU A 194 16.76 3.06 -7.75
CA GLU A 194 18.23 3.11 -7.72
C GLU A 194 18.84 2.75 -9.07
N LEU A 195 18.35 1.69 -9.72
CA LEU A 195 18.80 1.29 -11.05
C LEU A 195 18.58 2.40 -12.08
N LYS A 196 17.38 2.99 -12.11
CA LYS A 196 17.01 4.04 -13.07
C LYS A 196 17.73 5.36 -12.78
N HIS A 197 17.93 5.68 -11.50
CA HIS A 197 18.70 6.83 -11.07
C HIS A 197 20.18 6.70 -11.46
N GLY A 198 20.77 5.52 -11.30
CA GLY A 198 22.13 5.22 -11.77
C GLY A 198 22.26 5.36 -13.30
N GLN A 199 21.27 4.87 -14.06
CA GLN A 199 21.21 5.06 -15.52
C GLN A 199 21.13 6.55 -15.90
N LEU A 200 20.35 7.33 -15.16
CA LEU A 200 20.22 8.77 -15.38
C LEU A 200 21.52 9.51 -15.09
N ALA A 201 22.18 9.21 -13.97
CA ALA A 201 23.48 9.77 -13.62
C ALA A 201 24.54 9.47 -14.70
N HIS A 202 24.54 8.23 -15.22
CA HIS A 202 25.43 7.86 -16.33
C HIS A 202 25.14 8.67 -17.61
N LEU A 203 23.87 8.82 -17.99
CA LEU A 203 23.49 9.63 -19.15
C LEU A 203 23.86 11.12 -18.97
N MET A 204 23.73 11.67 -17.75
CA MET A 204 24.15 13.04 -17.46
C MET A 204 25.67 13.21 -17.63
N SER A 205 26.47 12.26 -17.14
CA SER A 205 27.92 12.27 -17.39
C SER A 205 28.25 12.22 -18.88
N GLN A 206 27.59 11.34 -19.64
CA GLN A 206 27.76 11.26 -21.10
C GLN A 206 27.38 12.57 -21.79
N TYR A 207 26.32 13.23 -21.33
CA TYR A 207 25.90 14.52 -21.87
C TYR A 207 26.95 15.61 -21.62
N ASP A 208 27.53 15.68 -20.43
CA ASP A 208 28.56 16.66 -20.10
C ASP A 208 29.85 16.44 -20.90
N GLU A 209 30.22 15.17 -21.14
CA GLU A 209 31.32 14.82 -22.04
C GLU A 209 31.05 15.28 -23.49
N LEU A 210 29.88 14.95 -24.04
CA LEU A 210 29.47 15.35 -25.39
C LEU A 210 29.38 16.87 -25.54
N LYS A 211 28.87 17.56 -24.51
CA LYS A 211 28.82 19.02 -24.46
C LYS A 211 30.24 19.61 -24.49
N THR A 212 31.16 19.06 -23.70
CA THR A 212 32.56 19.48 -23.70
C THR A 212 33.23 19.24 -25.06
N GLN A 213 32.99 18.07 -25.68
CA GLN A 213 33.47 17.77 -27.03
C GLN A 213 32.93 18.77 -28.06
N ARG A 214 31.63 19.05 -28.01
CA ARG A 214 30.99 20.05 -28.88
C ARG A 214 31.61 21.42 -28.72
N GLU A 215 31.80 21.90 -27.49
CA GLU A 215 32.44 23.19 -27.22
C GLU A 215 33.88 23.25 -27.77
N ASN A 216 34.63 22.15 -27.68
CA ASN A 216 35.99 22.07 -28.24
C ASN A 216 36.00 22.09 -29.78
N LEU A 217 35.04 21.41 -30.42
CA LEU A 217 34.88 21.45 -31.88
C LEU A 217 34.44 22.85 -32.35
N GLU A 218 33.56 23.52 -31.62
CA GLU A 218 33.14 24.89 -31.90
C GLU A 218 34.30 25.90 -31.75
N LYS A 219 35.14 25.75 -30.72
CA LYS A 219 36.37 26.54 -30.56
C LYS A 219 37.34 26.31 -31.73
N SER A 220 37.42 25.08 -32.23
CA SER A 220 38.26 24.73 -33.38
C SER A 220 37.72 25.29 -34.71
N ASN A 221 36.44 25.67 -34.78
CA ASN A 221 35.81 26.29 -35.94
C ASN A 221 36.15 27.78 -36.07
N THR A 222 37.42 28.05 -36.36
CA THR A 222 37.95 29.40 -36.54
C THR A 222 37.39 30.06 -37.82
N TRP A 223 37.66 31.36 -37.97
CA TRP A 223 37.26 32.11 -39.17
C TRP A 223 37.84 31.50 -40.47
N VAL A 224 39.03 30.89 -40.42
CA VAL A 224 39.67 30.25 -41.58
C VAL A 224 38.84 29.05 -42.05
N TYR A 225 38.39 28.21 -41.11
CA TYR A 225 37.52 27.07 -41.41
C TYR A 225 36.14 27.52 -41.94
N LYS A 226 35.56 28.58 -41.37
CA LYS A 226 34.31 29.18 -41.89
C LYS A 226 34.47 29.68 -43.33
N TRP A 227 35.58 30.33 -43.67
CA TRP A 227 35.87 30.75 -45.04
C TRP A 227 36.17 29.56 -45.95
N GLY A 228 36.81 28.51 -45.44
CA GLY A 228 37.02 27.24 -46.15
C GLY A 228 35.70 26.63 -46.63
N ILE A 229 34.67 26.61 -45.78
CA ILE A 229 33.31 26.18 -46.15
C ILE A 229 32.70 27.11 -47.20
N GLN A 230 32.78 28.43 -47.01
CA GLN A 230 32.27 29.41 -47.99
C GLN A 230 32.93 29.24 -49.35
N ALA A 231 34.25 28.96 -49.39
CA ALA A 231 34.96 28.71 -50.64
C ALA A 231 34.53 27.39 -51.28
N ALA A 232 34.35 26.34 -50.47
CA ALA A 232 33.86 25.04 -50.92
C ALA A 232 32.43 25.11 -51.51
N CYS A 233 31.62 26.07 -51.04
CA CYS A 233 30.27 26.36 -51.54
C CYS A 233 30.24 27.50 -52.58
N GLN A 234 31.39 27.95 -53.08
CA GLN A 234 31.53 29.07 -54.04
C GLN A 234 31.03 30.45 -53.57
N GLN A 235 30.74 30.60 -52.28
CA GLN A 235 30.24 31.84 -51.66
C GLN A 235 31.35 32.76 -51.14
N ALA A 236 32.60 32.28 -51.08
CA ALA A 236 33.73 33.11 -50.65
C ALA A 236 34.06 34.21 -51.67
N ASN A 237 34.28 35.43 -51.18
CA ASN A 237 34.71 36.57 -51.99
C ASN A 237 36.19 36.42 -52.44
N ARG A 238 36.64 37.27 -53.37
CA ARG A 238 37.99 37.17 -53.96
C ARG A 238 39.12 37.29 -52.93
N PHE A 239 38.94 38.11 -51.89
CA PHE A 239 39.92 38.26 -50.82
C PHE A 239 40.01 37.00 -49.96
N GLN A 240 38.88 36.44 -49.54
CA GLN A 240 38.82 35.18 -48.79
C GLN A 240 39.46 34.04 -49.58
N ARG A 241 39.20 33.93 -50.89
CA ARG A 241 39.83 32.92 -51.76
C ARG A 241 41.35 33.08 -51.85
N LEU A 242 41.85 34.32 -51.91
CA LEU A 242 43.30 34.60 -51.91
C LEU A 242 43.95 34.19 -50.59
N VAL A 243 43.32 34.51 -49.46
CA VAL A 243 43.81 34.12 -48.13
C VAL A 243 43.82 32.60 -47.96
N LEU A 244 42.76 31.91 -48.39
CA LEU A 244 42.70 30.44 -48.32
C LEU A 244 43.71 29.77 -49.27
N TRP A 245 43.97 30.35 -50.44
CA TRP A 245 45.03 29.86 -51.35
C TRP A 245 46.41 29.95 -50.69
N ALA A 246 46.72 31.07 -50.02
CA ALA A 246 47.97 31.23 -49.28
C ALA A 246 48.07 30.25 -48.10
N PHE A 247 46.96 30.00 -47.40
CA PHE A 247 46.91 29.06 -46.28
C PHE A 247 47.13 27.61 -46.72
N ASN A 248 46.49 27.20 -47.82
CA ASN A 248 46.62 25.86 -48.40
C ASN A 248 48.04 25.55 -48.92
N PHE A 249 48.87 26.56 -49.16
CA PHE A 249 50.27 26.36 -49.55
C PHE A 249 51.11 25.76 -48.41
N PHE A 250 50.70 25.98 -47.15
CA PHE A 250 51.41 25.52 -45.95
C PHE A 250 50.80 24.27 -45.31
N THR A 251 49.74 23.70 -45.89
CA THR A 251 49.04 22.53 -45.34
C THR A 251 49.04 21.36 -46.33
N SER A 252 49.11 20.13 -45.81
CA SER A 252 49.09 18.90 -46.62
C SER A 252 47.70 18.54 -47.15
N GLU A 253 46.65 18.97 -46.46
CA GLU A 253 45.25 18.87 -46.92
C GLU A 253 44.70 20.28 -47.23
N PRO A 254 43.83 20.43 -48.26
CA PRO A 254 43.11 21.67 -48.49
C PRO A 254 42.21 21.99 -47.29
N ILE A 255 42.28 23.23 -46.80
CA ILE A 255 41.49 23.69 -45.65
C ILE A 255 39.98 23.54 -45.86
N GLN A 256 39.52 23.51 -47.11
CA GLN A 256 38.13 23.27 -47.48
C GLN A 256 37.65 21.87 -47.07
N ASP A 257 38.48 20.85 -47.22
CA ASP A 257 38.15 19.47 -46.89
C ASP A 257 38.17 19.26 -45.37
N SER A 258 39.18 19.81 -44.69
CA SER A 258 39.23 19.81 -43.22
C SER A 258 38.06 20.59 -42.61
N ALA A 259 37.64 21.70 -43.24
CA ALA A 259 36.48 22.47 -42.79
C ALA A 259 35.14 21.74 -42.97
N ARG A 260 34.97 21.01 -44.08
CA ARG A 260 33.79 20.14 -44.27
C ARG A 260 33.75 19.02 -43.23
N ARG A 261 34.90 18.40 -42.93
CA ARG A 261 35.01 17.36 -41.90
C ARG A 261 34.62 17.90 -40.53
N LEU A 262 35.22 19.03 -40.12
CA LEU A 262 34.90 19.70 -38.87
C LEU A 262 33.41 20.09 -38.78
N GLN A 263 32.81 20.58 -39.87
CA GLN A 263 31.39 20.89 -39.91
C GLN A 263 30.50 19.65 -39.74
N GLY A 264 30.90 18.52 -40.35
CA GLY A 264 30.23 17.24 -40.16
C GLY A 264 30.34 16.72 -38.72
N GLU A 265 31.52 16.83 -38.11
CA GLU A 265 31.76 16.47 -36.70
C GLU A 265 30.96 17.33 -35.74
N ILE A 266 30.90 18.65 -35.97
CA ILE A 266 30.03 19.57 -35.21
C ILE A 266 28.57 19.13 -35.37
N GLY A 267 28.09 18.92 -36.60
CA GLY A 267 26.71 18.48 -36.85
C GLY A 267 26.35 17.20 -36.11
N LYS A 268 27.26 16.22 -36.11
CA LYS A 268 27.11 14.96 -35.37
C LYS A 268 27.12 15.18 -33.85
N ALA A 269 28.01 16.00 -33.33
CA ALA A 269 28.04 16.32 -31.91
C ALA A 269 26.72 16.99 -31.45
N TYR A 270 26.12 17.83 -32.29
CA TYR A 270 24.79 18.41 -32.03
C TYR A 270 23.68 17.36 -32.02
N THR A 271 23.68 16.41 -32.97
CA THR A 271 22.67 15.33 -32.99
C THR A 271 22.80 14.44 -31.77
N ASP A 272 24.02 14.01 -31.44
CA ASP A 272 24.31 13.10 -30.32
C ASP A 272 23.94 13.77 -28.99
N THR A 273 24.31 15.04 -28.79
CA THR A 273 23.94 15.83 -27.60
C THR A 273 22.41 15.95 -27.46
N THR A 274 21.71 16.19 -28.58
CA THR A 274 20.25 16.34 -28.58
C THR A 274 19.55 15.02 -28.27
N GLU A 275 20.03 13.91 -28.81
CA GLU A 275 19.50 12.57 -28.52
C GLU A 275 19.69 12.18 -27.06
N VAL A 276 20.89 12.40 -26.51
CA VAL A 276 21.16 12.12 -25.09
C VAL A 276 20.31 13.03 -24.19
N SER A 277 20.17 14.31 -24.53
CA SER A 277 19.28 15.24 -23.80
C SER A 277 17.83 14.73 -23.75
N LYS A 278 17.28 14.26 -24.88
CA LYS A 278 15.94 13.66 -24.92
C LYS A 278 15.83 12.41 -24.04
N LYS A 279 16.85 11.55 -24.05
CA LYS A 279 16.90 10.35 -23.18
C LYS A 279 16.92 10.74 -21.71
N ILE A 280 17.71 11.76 -21.33
CA ILE A 280 17.74 12.32 -19.97
C ILE A 280 16.36 12.82 -19.56
N SER A 281 15.67 13.59 -20.41
CA SER A 281 14.33 14.09 -20.07
C SER A 281 13.33 12.96 -19.88
N SER A 282 13.33 11.95 -20.75
CA SER A 282 12.44 10.78 -20.63
C SER A 282 12.71 10.01 -19.34
N LEU A 283 13.97 9.62 -19.11
CA LEU A 283 14.37 8.83 -17.97
C LEU A 283 14.22 9.62 -16.65
N GLY A 284 14.50 10.92 -16.65
CA GLY A 284 14.25 11.80 -15.52
C GLY A 284 12.78 11.83 -15.12
N SER A 285 11.86 11.81 -16.08
CA SER A 285 10.43 11.70 -15.79
C SER A 285 10.05 10.35 -15.17
N GLU A 286 10.69 9.25 -15.59
CA GLU A 286 10.49 7.92 -15.00
C GLU A 286 11.02 7.86 -13.57
N VAL A 287 12.23 8.37 -13.32
CA VAL A 287 12.86 8.45 -12.00
C VAL A 287 12.00 9.28 -11.05
N ASN A 288 11.46 10.42 -11.49
CA ASN A 288 10.57 11.23 -10.67
C ASN A 288 9.27 10.50 -10.29
N LYS A 289 8.66 9.77 -11.24
CA LYS A 289 7.48 8.94 -10.97
C LYS A 289 7.78 7.80 -10.00
N LEU A 290 8.93 7.15 -10.15
CA LEU A 290 9.37 6.09 -9.24
C LEU A 290 9.61 6.65 -7.83
N ASN A 291 10.30 7.78 -7.71
CA ASN A 291 10.53 8.45 -6.42
C ASN A 291 9.20 8.79 -5.73
N GLN A 292 8.23 9.34 -6.46
CA GLN A 292 6.91 9.63 -5.92
C GLN A 292 6.21 8.35 -5.41
N ARG A 293 6.24 7.27 -6.19
CA ARG A 293 5.67 5.98 -5.78
C ARG A 293 6.38 5.38 -4.56
N CYS A 294 7.71 5.51 -4.48
CA CYS A 294 8.46 5.10 -3.29
C CYS A 294 7.99 5.88 -2.06
N LYS A 295 7.84 7.21 -2.16
CA LYS A 295 7.35 8.05 -1.06
C LYS A 295 5.95 7.62 -0.62
N GLU A 296 5.02 7.48 -1.55
CA GLU A 296 3.64 7.04 -1.28
C GLU A 296 3.62 5.66 -0.60
N LYS A 297 4.37 4.68 -1.11
CA LYS A 297 4.43 3.33 -0.51
C LYS A 297 5.19 3.28 0.81
N GLY A 298 6.17 4.17 1.02
CA GLY A 298 6.84 4.33 2.30
C GLY A 298 5.91 4.88 3.38
N ASP A 299 5.07 5.85 3.03
CA ASP A 299 4.05 6.40 3.94
C ASP A 299 2.97 5.35 4.26
N ASP A 300 2.49 4.61 3.26
CA ASP A 300 1.57 3.47 3.44
C ASP A 300 2.16 2.42 4.40
N LEU A 301 3.44 2.07 4.21
CA LEU A 301 4.15 1.09 5.04
C LEU A 301 4.27 1.58 6.48
N ASN A 302 4.64 2.85 6.68
CA ASN A 302 4.75 3.44 8.01
C ASN A 302 3.39 3.43 8.74
N HIS A 303 2.31 3.73 8.03
CA HIS A 303 0.96 3.64 8.59
C HIS A 303 0.59 2.20 8.95
N ALA A 304 0.86 1.24 8.06
CA ALA A 304 0.60 -0.17 8.31
C ALA A 304 1.38 -0.71 9.52
N LYS A 305 2.66 -0.35 9.67
CA LYS A 305 3.49 -0.71 10.83
C LYS A 305 2.97 -0.13 12.13
N LYS A 306 2.55 1.16 12.13
CA LYS A 306 1.93 1.78 13.31
C LYS A 306 0.68 1.03 13.74
N ARG A 307 -0.22 0.73 12.79
CA ARG A 307 -1.42 -0.07 13.04
C ARG A 307 -1.09 -1.46 13.60
N GLN A 308 -0.10 -2.15 13.03
CA GLN A 308 0.36 -3.46 13.51
C GLN A 308 0.81 -3.39 14.96
N VAL A 309 1.61 -2.38 15.32
CA VAL A 309 2.08 -2.16 16.69
C VAL A 309 0.92 -1.89 17.65
N GLU A 310 -0.07 -1.09 17.24
CA GLU A 310 -1.26 -0.82 18.04
C GLU A 310 -2.08 -2.08 18.30
N ILE A 311 -2.32 -2.90 17.27
CA ILE A 311 -3.05 -4.17 17.40
C ILE A 311 -2.25 -5.15 18.28
N ALA A 312 -0.94 -5.27 18.07
CA ALA A 312 -0.08 -6.15 18.87
C ALA A 312 -0.05 -5.76 20.35
N LYS A 313 -0.08 -4.46 20.66
CA LYS A 313 -0.19 -3.95 22.04
C LYS A 313 -1.51 -4.31 22.70
N ILE A 314 -2.61 -4.36 21.94
CA ILE A 314 -3.92 -4.76 22.46
C ILE A 314 -3.95 -6.26 22.76
N ILE A 315 -3.30 -7.06 21.91
CA ILE A 315 -3.35 -8.54 21.95
C ILE A 315 -2.33 -9.14 22.93
N THR A 316 -1.20 -8.47 23.16
CA THR A 316 -0.14 -8.96 24.05
C THR A 316 -0.16 -8.13 25.33
N PRO A 317 -0.62 -8.68 26.47
CA PRO A 317 -0.53 -8.01 27.76
C PRO A 317 0.92 -7.62 28.06
N THR A 318 1.11 -6.51 28.77
CA THR A 318 2.40 -5.85 29.13
C THR A 318 3.37 -6.68 29.99
N GLY A 319 3.50 -7.99 29.74
CA GLY A 319 4.33 -8.94 30.48
C GLY A 319 5.65 -9.31 29.80
N GLU A 320 5.66 -9.68 28.51
CA GLU A 320 6.83 -10.42 27.96
C GLU A 320 7.10 -10.19 26.45
N ALA A 321 6.94 -8.99 25.89
CA ALA A 321 7.41 -8.75 24.50
C ALA A 321 7.72 -7.29 24.13
N GLY A 322 7.78 -6.38 25.10
CA GLY A 322 8.02 -4.95 24.84
C GLY A 322 9.41 -4.60 24.29
N ALA A 323 10.30 -5.57 24.05
CA ALA A 323 11.71 -5.36 23.73
C ALA A 323 12.13 -5.77 22.31
N MET A 324 11.25 -6.28 21.44
CA MET A 324 11.66 -6.80 20.12
C MET A 324 11.13 -6.05 18.89
N LEU A 325 10.45 -4.90 19.04
CA LEU A 325 9.97 -4.10 17.91
C LEU A 325 10.56 -2.68 17.85
N GLU A 326 11.69 -2.44 18.52
CA GLU A 326 12.58 -1.34 18.17
C GLU A 326 13.64 -1.82 17.16
N GLU A 327 13.22 -2.31 15.99
CA GLU A 327 14.14 -2.49 14.87
C GLU A 327 13.89 -1.44 13.80
N THR A 328 14.78 -0.44 13.83
CA THR A 328 15.22 0.43 12.72
C THR A 328 14.14 0.82 11.70
N ILE A 329 13.58 2.01 11.92
CA ILE A 329 13.02 2.82 10.84
C ILE A 329 14.12 2.98 9.79
N PRO A 330 13.97 2.47 8.56
CA PRO A 330 14.95 2.76 7.51
C PRO A 330 14.99 4.28 7.31
N GLU A 331 16.19 4.85 7.46
CA GLU A 331 16.45 6.26 7.24
C GLU A 331 15.87 6.68 5.89
N ARG A 332 15.07 7.74 5.92
CA ARG A 332 14.48 8.37 4.74
C ARG A 332 15.61 8.64 3.75
N PRO A 333 15.50 8.23 2.46
CA PRO A 333 16.44 8.71 1.47
C PRO A 333 16.36 10.24 1.45
N ASP A 334 17.53 10.84 1.67
CA ASP A 334 17.78 12.23 2.00
C ASP A 334 16.98 13.21 1.11
N ASP A 335 16.30 14.19 1.72
CA ASP A 335 15.45 15.20 1.04
C ASP A 335 16.27 16.25 0.23
N THR A 336 17.60 16.07 0.16
CA THR A 336 18.56 17.00 -0.44
C THR A 336 18.53 17.05 -1.97
N LEU A 337 17.85 16.10 -2.65
CA LEU A 337 17.80 16.07 -4.13
C LEU A 337 16.58 16.78 -4.75
N SER A 338 15.73 17.43 -3.94
CA SER A 338 14.57 18.20 -4.41
C SER A 338 14.92 19.52 -5.13
N SER A 339 16.20 19.83 -5.36
CA SER A 339 16.65 21.12 -5.90
C SER A 339 17.37 21.05 -7.26
N PHE A 340 16.98 20.14 -8.16
CA PHE A 340 17.41 20.25 -9.55
C PHE A 340 16.26 20.81 -10.40
N ARG A 341 16.21 22.14 -10.48
CA ARG A 341 15.50 22.85 -11.56
C ARG A 341 16.25 22.59 -12.87
N ILE A 342 15.50 22.12 -13.87
CA ILE A 342 15.90 22.01 -15.28
C ILE A 342 16.35 23.37 -15.81
#